data_AF-A0A2P6R135-F1
#
_entry.id   AF-A0A2P6R135-F1
#
_cell.length_a   1.000
_cell.length_b   1.000
_cell.length_c   1.000
_cell.angle_alpha   90.00
_cell.angle_beta   90.00
_cell.angle_gamma   90.00
#
_symmetry.space_group_name_H-M   'P 1'
#
loop_
_entity.id
_entity.type
_entity.pdbx_description
1 polymer ?
#
loop_
_entity_poly.entity_id
_entity_poly.type
_entity_poly.pdbx_seq_one_letter_code
_entity_poly.pdbx_strand_id
1 'polypeptide(L)'
;MDLICVSLEIITCIRCSRCLYCNGVHKHLEETFEFLCRNKICDGKIEAEVRLTGILSLGALQPGETRKYGTTIAPGLYAPVHQHFFVARMDMAVDSKPGETFNQVVEVNVKVEEPGKNNVHNNAFYAEEKLLKSELQAMRDCNPLSARHWIVRHTRNVNRTGQLTGYKLVPGSNCLPLAGSEAKFLRRAAFLKHNLWVTSYARDEMYPGGEFPNQNPRIGEGLATWVQQDRSLEEADIVLWYVFGVTHIPRLEDWPVMPVEHIGFTLMPHGFFNCSTAVDVPPNTCEMDLKENEMAAKPIQNGLIAKL
;
A
#
# COMPACT_ATOMS: atom_id res chain seq x y z
N MET A 1 -16.01 -30.43 -4.05
CA MET A 1 -15.54 -29.54 -2.97
C MET A 1 -14.84 -28.39 -3.67
N ASP A 2 -15.55 -27.26 -3.82
CA ASP A 2 -15.00 -26.10 -4.51
C ASP A 2 -13.93 -25.47 -3.60
N LEU A 3 -12.66 -25.56 -4.02
CA LEU A 3 -11.57 -24.86 -3.36
C LEU A 3 -11.70 -23.38 -3.72
N ILE A 4 -11.93 -22.53 -2.72
CA ILE A 4 -11.54 -21.12 -2.80
C ILE A 4 -10.01 -21.15 -2.84
N CYS A 5 -9.44 -20.89 -4.01
CA CYS A 5 -7.99 -20.71 -4.15
C CYS A 5 -7.65 -19.33 -3.59
N VAL A 6 -6.77 -19.29 -2.59
CA VAL A 6 -6.15 -18.05 -2.11
C VAL A 6 -4.71 -18.12 -2.56
N SER A 7 -4.36 -17.34 -3.60
CA SER A 7 -2.96 -17.14 -3.96
C SER A 7 -2.36 -16.14 -2.97
N LEU A 8 -1.18 -16.47 -2.44
CA LEU A 8 -0.49 -15.67 -1.45
C LEU A 8 0.95 -15.46 -1.91
N GLU A 9 1.29 -14.21 -2.19
CA GLU A 9 2.64 -13.84 -2.61
C GLU A 9 3.22 -12.76 -1.67
N ILE A 10 4.43 -12.99 -1.17
CA ILE A 10 5.12 -12.08 -0.24
C ILE A 10 6.11 -11.24 -1.03
N ILE A 11 5.89 -9.92 -1.09
CA ILE A 11 6.86 -8.98 -1.63
C ILE A 11 7.87 -8.66 -0.52
N THR A 12 9.08 -9.19 -0.68
CA THR A 12 10.14 -8.96 0.30
C THR A 12 11.02 -7.80 -0.14
N CYS A 13 11.02 -6.73 0.67
CA CYS A 13 12.00 -5.64 0.74
C CYS A 13 11.86 -4.48 -0.28
N ILE A 14 11.34 -3.34 0.20
CA ILE A 14 11.58 -2.02 -0.38
C ILE A 14 12.59 -1.30 0.53
N ARG A 15 13.85 -1.16 0.10
CA ARG A 15 14.85 -0.32 0.78
C ARG A 15 14.91 1.06 0.13
N CYS A 16 14.65 2.10 0.90
CA CYS A 16 14.42 3.48 0.45
C CYS A 16 15.67 4.23 -0.06
N SER A 17 16.83 3.57 -0.23
CA SER A 17 18.07 4.29 -0.50
C SER A 17 18.40 4.50 -1.98
N ARG A 18 18.03 3.58 -2.91
CA ARG A 18 18.35 3.68 -4.35
C ARG A 18 17.49 2.76 -5.23
N CYS A 19 16.28 3.13 -5.64
CA CYS A 19 15.57 2.39 -6.68
C CYS A 19 14.91 3.32 -7.70
N LEU A 20 15.47 3.37 -8.90
CA LEU A 20 14.90 4.11 -10.04
C LEU A 20 13.70 3.38 -10.64
N TYR A 21 13.77 2.05 -10.67
CA TYR A 21 12.74 1.14 -11.17
C TYR A 21 13.18 -0.28 -10.81
N CYS A 22 12.36 -1.05 -10.10
CA CYS A 22 12.60 -2.47 -9.84
C CYS A 22 11.39 -3.25 -10.35
N ASN A 23 11.64 -4.21 -11.25
CA ASN A 23 10.61 -5.07 -11.82
C ASN A 23 11.00 -6.54 -11.64
N GLY A 24 10.04 -7.37 -11.23
CA GLY A 24 10.17 -8.82 -11.22
C GLY A 24 8.88 -9.47 -11.73
N VAL A 25 9.00 -10.31 -12.76
CA VAL A 25 7.88 -11.11 -13.27
C VAL A 25 7.99 -12.51 -12.70
N HIS A 26 6.92 -12.95 -12.04
CA HIS A 26 6.80 -14.29 -11.47
C HIS A 26 5.60 -14.98 -12.09
N LYS A 27 5.79 -16.23 -12.50
CA LYS A 27 4.71 -17.08 -13.01
C LYS A 27 4.44 -18.17 -11.99
N HIS A 28 3.23 -18.20 -11.45
CA HIS A 28 2.78 -19.24 -10.54
C HIS A 28 1.68 -20.04 -11.24
N LEU A 29 2.03 -21.26 -11.68
CA LEU A 29 1.19 -22.09 -12.55
C LEU A 29 0.82 -21.34 -13.84
N GLU A 30 -0.46 -21.00 -13.99
CA GLU A 30 -1.06 -20.36 -15.16
C GLU A 30 -1.21 -18.84 -15.00
N GLU A 31 -1.08 -18.35 -13.76
CA GLU A 31 -1.17 -16.93 -13.41
C GLU A 31 0.22 -16.28 -13.48
N THR A 32 0.25 -15.02 -13.92
CA THR A 32 1.46 -14.22 -14.04
C THR A 32 1.32 -12.93 -13.25
N PHE A 33 2.30 -12.66 -12.41
CA PHE A 33 2.37 -11.49 -11.55
C PHE A 33 3.61 -10.68 -11.94
N GLU A 34 3.41 -9.44 -12.35
CA GLU A 34 4.49 -8.48 -12.54
C GLU A 34 4.50 -7.52 -11.35
N PHE A 35 5.59 -7.54 -10.57
CA PHE A 35 5.82 -6.67 -9.44
C PHE A 35 6.65 -5.49 -9.84
N LEU A 36 6.19 -4.30 -9.49
CA LEU A 36 6.80 -3.08 -9.94
C LEU A 36 6.89 -2.06 -8.81
N CYS A 37 8.12 -1.69 -8.44
CA CYS A 37 8.40 -0.60 -7.51
C CYS A 37 9.13 0.52 -8.25
N ARG A 38 8.57 1.73 -8.21
CA ARG A 38 9.14 2.91 -8.89
C ARG A 38 9.30 4.05 -7.90
N ASN A 39 10.43 4.73 -7.95
CA ASN A 39 10.60 6.04 -7.32
C ASN A 39 10.38 7.12 -8.39
N LYS A 40 9.38 7.98 -8.19
CA LYS A 40 9.20 9.16 -9.03
C LYS A 40 10.13 10.26 -8.54
N ILE A 41 11.29 10.36 -9.20
CA ILE A 41 12.38 11.27 -8.83
C ILE A 41 11.90 12.71 -8.60
N CYS A 42 10.95 13.19 -9.41
CA CYS A 42 10.53 14.59 -9.37
C CYS A 42 9.72 14.94 -8.11
N ASP A 43 8.98 14.01 -7.50
CA ASP A 43 8.10 14.29 -6.34
C ASP A 43 8.39 13.44 -5.10
N GLY A 44 9.41 12.57 -5.15
CA GLY A 44 9.86 11.73 -4.03
C GLY A 44 8.90 10.60 -3.67
N LYS A 45 7.88 10.33 -4.48
CA LYS A 45 6.93 9.24 -4.23
C LYS A 45 7.55 7.89 -4.57
N ILE A 46 7.18 6.88 -3.79
CA ILE A 46 7.49 5.48 -4.06
C ILE A 46 6.17 4.77 -4.32
N GLU A 47 5.99 4.27 -5.54
CA GLU A 47 4.82 3.53 -5.97
C GLU A 47 5.16 2.05 -6.04
N ALA A 48 4.33 1.21 -5.43
CA ALA A 48 4.36 -0.23 -5.58
C ALA A 48 3.10 -0.66 -6.31
N GLU A 49 3.27 -1.39 -7.40
CA GLU A 49 2.23 -1.87 -8.30
C GLU A 49 2.44 -3.38 -8.52
N VAL A 50 1.35 -4.12 -8.49
CA VAL A 50 1.24 -5.51 -8.91
C VAL A 50 0.28 -5.56 -10.07
N ARG A 51 0.71 -6.21 -11.14
CA ARG A 51 -0.07 -6.44 -12.35
C ARG A 51 -0.38 -7.92 -12.45
N LEU A 52 -1.67 -8.25 -12.38
CA LEU A 52 -2.16 -9.61 -12.48
C LEU A 52 -2.60 -9.85 -13.93
N THR A 53 -2.07 -10.90 -14.55
CA THR A 53 -2.44 -11.37 -15.88
C THR A 53 -2.21 -12.88 -15.97
N GLY A 54 -2.31 -13.47 -17.15
CA GLY A 54 -2.14 -14.90 -17.36
C GLY A 54 -3.46 -15.59 -17.68
N ILE A 55 -3.59 -16.85 -17.28
CA ILE A 55 -4.73 -17.70 -17.60
C ILE A 55 -5.49 -18.04 -16.31
N LEU A 56 -6.81 -17.99 -16.38
CA LEU A 56 -7.70 -18.30 -15.25
C LEU A 56 -7.51 -19.74 -14.77
N SER A 57 -7.56 -19.96 -13.46
CA SER A 57 -7.77 -21.30 -12.91
C SER A 57 -9.19 -21.79 -13.27
N LEU A 58 -9.27 -22.93 -13.95
CA LEU A 58 -10.52 -23.48 -14.47
C LEU A 58 -10.92 -24.79 -13.77
N GLY A 59 -12.24 -24.94 -13.59
CA GLY A 59 -12.91 -26.19 -13.29
C GLY A 59 -13.85 -26.61 -14.42
N ALA A 60 -14.19 -27.91 -14.45
CA ALA A 60 -15.13 -28.45 -15.41
C ALA A 60 -16.59 -28.36 -14.89
N LEU A 61 -17.52 -28.12 -15.82
CA LEU A 61 -18.96 -28.20 -15.62
C LEU A 61 -19.57 -29.33 -16.47
N GLN A 62 -20.53 -30.04 -15.90
CA GLN A 62 -21.40 -30.93 -16.66
C GLN A 62 -22.35 -30.12 -17.57
N PRO A 63 -22.87 -30.71 -18.65
CA PRO A 63 -23.86 -30.05 -19.50
C PRO A 63 -25.09 -29.60 -18.70
N GLY A 64 -25.43 -28.31 -18.78
CA GLY A 64 -26.55 -27.70 -18.05
C GLY A 64 -26.27 -27.38 -16.57
N GLU A 65 -25.08 -27.73 -16.06
CA GLU A 65 -24.67 -27.37 -14.70
C GLU A 65 -24.31 -25.88 -14.62
N THR A 66 -24.74 -25.23 -13.54
CA THR A 66 -24.31 -23.88 -13.16
C THR A 66 -23.89 -23.87 -11.70
N ARG A 67 -22.84 -23.11 -11.37
CA ARG A 67 -22.34 -22.98 -9.99
C ARG A 67 -22.32 -21.51 -9.60
N LYS A 68 -22.86 -21.19 -8.43
CA LYS A 68 -22.88 -19.82 -7.88
C LYS A 68 -21.51 -19.30 -7.41
N TYR A 69 -20.50 -20.17 -7.36
CA TYR A 69 -19.18 -19.87 -6.78
C TYR A 69 -18.18 -19.31 -7.80
N GLY A 70 -18.65 -18.81 -8.94
CA GLY A 70 -17.81 -18.37 -10.07
C GLY A 70 -18.61 -18.24 -11.35
N THR A 71 -17.91 -18.08 -12.46
CA THR A 71 -18.51 -17.73 -13.74
C THR A 71 -18.32 -18.88 -14.73
N THR A 72 -19.37 -19.24 -15.46
CA THR A 72 -19.23 -20.12 -16.63
C THR A 72 -18.59 -19.32 -17.76
N ILE A 73 -17.33 -19.65 -18.10
CA ILE A 73 -16.52 -18.88 -19.06
C ILE A 73 -16.67 -19.40 -20.49
N ALA A 74 -16.92 -20.70 -20.65
CA ALA A 74 -17.23 -21.33 -21.92
C ALA A 74 -18.10 -22.59 -21.66
N PRO A 75 -18.73 -23.19 -22.69
CA PRO A 75 -19.43 -24.45 -22.52
C PRO A 75 -18.54 -25.51 -21.86
N GLY A 76 -18.93 -25.98 -20.66
CA GLY A 76 -18.17 -26.96 -19.88
C GLY A 76 -17.01 -26.39 -19.04
N LEU A 77 -16.73 -25.09 -19.09
CA LEU A 77 -15.66 -24.43 -18.33
C LEU A 77 -16.21 -23.40 -17.34
N TYR A 78 -15.70 -23.45 -16.11
CA TYR A 78 -16.07 -22.58 -14.99
C TYR A 78 -14.82 -22.02 -14.32
N ALA A 79 -14.80 -20.72 -14.06
CA ALA A 79 -13.73 -20.06 -13.32
C ALA A 79 -14.23 -19.65 -11.91
N PRO A 80 -13.66 -20.19 -10.82
CA PRO A 80 -14.07 -19.85 -9.46
C PRO A 80 -13.80 -18.39 -9.10
N VAL A 81 -14.67 -17.79 -8.28
CA VAL A 81 -14.35 -16.55 -7.58
C VAL A 81 -13.20 -16.80 -6.62
N HIS A 82 -12.19 -15.93 -6.63
CA HIS A 82 -11.00 -16.07 -5.79
C HIS A 82 -10.46 -14.70 -5.36
N GLN A 83 -9.52 -14.70 -4.42
CA GLN A 83 -8.85 -13.50 -3.95
C GLN A 83 -7.34 -13.66 -4.08
N HIS A 84 -6.67 -12.59 -4.48
CA HIS A 84 -5.23 -12.47 -4.49
C HIS A 84 -4.80 -11.54 -3.37
N PHE A 85 -3.87 -11.97 -2.53
CA PHE A 85 -3.32 -11.14 -1.46
C PHE A 85 -1.80 -11.05 -1.54
N PHE A 86 -1.32 -9.84 -1.30
CA PHE A 86 0.08 -9.47 -1.29
C PHE A 86 0.43 -8.84 0.05
N VAL A 87 1.66 -9.08 0.51
CA VAL A 87 2.20 -8.42 1.71
C VAL A 87 3.46 -7.68 1.34
N ALA A 88 3.49 -6.37 1.58
CA ALA A 88 4.70 -5.56 1.51
C ALA A 88 5.30 -5.38 2.91
N ARG A 89 6.49 -5.95 3.13
CA ARG A 89 7.31 -5.70 4.32
C ARG A 89 8.22 -4.50 4.08
N MET A 90 7.98 -3.40 4.79
CA MET A 90 8.72 -2.15 4.66
C MET A 90 9.43 -1.85 5.98
N ASP A 91 10.75 -1.94 5.97
CA ASP A 91 11.64 -1.58 7.08
C ASP A 91 11.92 -0.07 7.00
N MET A 92 11.32 0.71 7.91
CA MET A 92 11.20 2.15 7.80
C MET A 92 12.29 2.86 8.58
N ALA A 93 12.98 3.79 7.91
CA ALA A 93 14.00 4.66 8.49
C ALA A 93 13.81 6.10 7.97
N VAL A 94 12.67 6.70 8.29
CA VAL A 94 12.29 8.04 7.82
C VAL A 94 13.17 9.09 8.49
N ASP A 95 14.01 9.73 7.69
CA ASP A 95 14.91 10.82 8.11
C ASP A 95 15.86 10.44 9.26
N SER A 96 16.14 9.14 9.39
CA SER A 96 16.97 8.58 10.47
C SER A 96 18.30 8.08 9.91
N LYS A 97 19.37 8.29 10.67
CA LYS A 97 20.68 7.71 10.38
C LYS A 97 20.71 6.23 10.79
N PRO A 98 21.64 5.42 10.26
CA PRO A 98 21.81 4.04 10.72
C PRO A 98 21.96 3.95 12.24
N GLY A 99 21.10 3.17 12.89
CA GLY A 99 21.07 2.98 14.34
C GLY A 99 20.22 3.99 15.13
N GLU A 100 19.61 4.98 14.47
CA GLU A 100 18.64 5.89 15.11
C GLU A 100 17.23 5.30 15.06
N THR A 101 16.62 5.12 16.23
CA THR A 101 15.27 4.59 16.38
C THR A 101 14.27 5.72 16.60
N PHE A 102 14.27 6.78 15.81
CA PHE A 102 13.43 7.97 16.07
C PHE A 102 12.18 8.03 15.20
N ASN A 103 11.64 6.87 14.84
CA ASN A 103 10.41 6.78 14.06
C ASN A 103 9.22 6.38 14.94
N GLN A 104 8.04 6.80 14.51
CA GLN A 104 6.74 6.43 15.10
C GLN A 104 5.68 6.39 14.00
N VAL A 105 4.59 5.64 14.21
CA VAL A 105 3.47 5.54 13.24
C VAL A 105 2.24 6.25 13.75
N VAL A 106 1.67 7.12 12.92
CA VAL A 106 0.41 7.81 13.17
C VAL A 106 -0.64 7.36 12.18
N GLU A 107 -1.80 6.95 12.67
CA GLU A 107 -3.00 6.80 11.87
C GLU A 107 -3.72 8.15 11.74
N VAL A 108 -4.11 8.51 10.52
CA VAL A 108 -4.86 9.74 10.26
C VAL A 108 -6.23 9.37 9.68
N ASN A 109 -7.29 9.95 10.25
CA ASN A 109 -8.66 9.85 9.76
C ASN A 109 -9.22 11.25 9.52
N VAL A 110 -10.03 11.42 8.48
CA VAL A 110 -10.82 12.63 8.27
C VAL A 110 -12.12 12.51 9.08
N LYS A 111 -12.44 13.57 9.83
CA LYS A 111 -13.68 13.70 10.61
C LYS A 111 -14.43 14.95 10.19
N VAL A 112 -15.76 14.84 10.16
CA VAL A 112 -16.65 15.99 9.99
C VAL A 112 -16.80 16.66 11.36
N GLU A 113 -16.70 17.98 11.39
CA GLU A 113 -16.92 18.76 12.60
C GLU A 113 -18.41 18.78 12.97
N GLU A 114 -18.73 18.70 14.26
CA GLU A 114 -20.13 18.68 14.69
C GLU A 114 -20.81 20.04 14.41
N PRO A 115 -22.13 20.06 14.16
CA PRO A 115 -22.88 21.29 14.01
C PRO A 115 -22.74 22.19 15.25
N GLY A 116 -22.48 23.48 15.04
CA GLY A 116 -22.35 24.40 16.17
C GLY A 116 -21.89 25.80 15.79
N LYS A 117 -21.64 26.63 16.81
CA LYS A 117 -21.17 28.02 16.63
C LYS A 117 -19.87 28.12 15.82
N ASN A 118 -19.02 27.10 15.90
CA ASN A 118 -17.75 27.03 15.18
C ASN A 118 -17.86 26.35 13.81
N ASN A 119 -19.05 25.84 13.44
CA ASN A 119 -19.33 25.17 12.18
C ASN A 119 -20.76 25.53 11.70
N VAL A 120 -21.04 26.84 11.58
CA VAL A 120 -22.39 27.36 11.30
C VAL A 120 -22.98 26.82 9.99
N HIS A 121 -22.12 26.48 9.02
CA HIS A 121 -22.52 25.99 7.71
C HIS A 121 -22.40 24.47 7.56
N ASN A 122 -22.07 23.73 8.63
CA ASN A 122 -21.95 22.26 8.63
C ASN A 122 -21.05 21.69 7.52
N ASN A 123 -20.02 22.43 7.12
CA ASN A 123 -19.11 22.07 6.02
C ASN A 123 -17.66 21.88 6.48
N ALA A 124 -17.36 22.12 7.75
CA ALA A 124 -16.02 21.91 8.30
C ALA A 124 -15.72 20.42 8.51
N PHE A 125 -14.51 20.03 8.18
CA PHE A 125 -13.92 18.72 8.47
C PHE A 125 -12.42 18.90 8.73
N TYR A 126 -11.82 17.97 9.46
CA TYR A 126 -10.42 18.04 9.86
C TYR A 126 -9.76 16.67 9.88
N ALA A 127 -8.43 16.66 9.91
CA ALA A 127 -7.64 15.45 10.10
C ALA A 127 -7.44 15.20 11.60
N GLU A 128 -7.83 14.01 12.05
CA GLU A 128 -7.54 13.52 13.40
C GLU A 128 -6.39 12.52 13.34
N GLU A 129 -5.35 12.79 14.13
CA GLU A 129 -4.20 11.93 14.30
C GLU A 129 -4.35 11.02 15.52
N LYS A 130 -4.05 9.73 15.36
CA LYS A 130 -3.91 8.76 16.44
C LYS A 130 -2.53 8.11 16.37
N LEU A 131 -1.70 8.36 17.38
CA LEU A 131 -0.42 7.67 17.54
C LEU A 131 -0.66 6.18 17.84
N LEU A 132 -0.01 5.30 17.09
CA LEU A 132 -0.01 3.85 17.32
C LEU A 132 1.17 3.51 18.22
N LYS A 133 0.91 3.28 19.51
CA LYS A 133 1.96 3.18 20.54
C LYS A 133 2.54 1.79 20.72
N SER A 134 1.79 0.76 20.34
CA SER A 134 2.17 -0.63 20.55
C SER A 134 1.68 -1.52 19.41
N GLU A 135 2.29 -2.71 19.26
CA GLU A 135 1.99 -3.65 18.19
C GLU A 135 0.51 -4.09 18.18
N LEU A 136 -0.10 -4.31 19.36
CA LEU A 136 -1.53 -4.68 19.44
C LEU A 136 -2.44 -3.53 19.00
N GLN A 137 -2.05 -2.27 19.21
CA GLN A 137 -2.82 -1.12 18.72
C GLN A 137 -2.68 -0.93 17.22
N ALA A 138 -1.62 -1.47 16.62
CA ALA A 138 -1.22 -1.22 15.25
C ALA A 138 -1.66 -2.30 14.24
N MET A 139 -2.64 -3.12 14.61
CA MET A 139 -3.43 -3.96 13.70
C MET A 139 -4.60 -3.14 13.16
N ARG A 140 -4.47 -2.60 11.94
CA ARG A 140 -5.39 -1.59 11.39
C ARG A 140 -5.95 -2.01 10.04
N ASP A 141 -7.18 -1.59 9.79
CA ASP A 141 -7.84 -1.78 8.49
C ASP A 141 -7.94 -0.46 7.74
N CYS A 142 -7.91 -0.55 6.41
CA CYS A 142 -8.22 0.57 5.54
C CYS A 142 -9.67 1.05 5.80
N ASN A 143 -9.88 2.37 5.75
CA ASN A 143 -11.23 2.93 5.82
C ASN A 143 -11.37 4.04 4.78
N PRO A 144 -11.93 3.75 3.58
CA PRO A 144 -12.07 4.76 2.54
C PRO A 144 -13.08 5.86 2.92
N LEU A 145 -14.04 5.58 3.82
CA LEU A 145 -15.03 6.57 4.27
C LEU A 145 -14.42 7.69 5.12
N SER A 146 -13.31 7.41 5.82
CA SER A 146 -12.56 8.41 6.59
C SER A 146 -11.24 8.78 5.93
N ALA A 147 -11.03 8.42 4.66
CA ALA A 147 -9.76 8.58 3.94
C ALA A 147 -8.54 8.14 4.77
N ARG A 148 -8.68 7.03 5.50
CA ARG A 148 -7.67 6.57 6.46
C ARG A 148 -6.34 6.29 5.75
N HIS A 149 -5.27 6.79 6.34
CA HIS A 149 -3.91 6.55 5.91
C HIS A 149 -2.97 6.57 7.12
N TRP A 150 -1.72 6.15 6.91
CA TRP A 150 -0.73 6.07 7.98
C TRP A 150 0.52 6.87 7.62
N ILE A 151 1.12 7.52 8.60
CA ILE A 151 2.33 8.32 8.44
C ILE A 151 3.38 7.75 9.37
N VAL A 152 4.52 7.33 8.80
CA VAL A 152 5.73 7.10 9.58
C VAL A 152 6.48 8.41 9.64
N ARG A 153 6.69 8.95 10.83
CA ARG A 153 7.34 10.25 11.03
C ARG A 153 8.53 10.15 11.96
N HIS A 154 9.51 11.01 11.73
CA HIS A 154 10.58 11.24 12.70
C HIS A 154 9.99 11.90 13.96
N THR A 155 10.62 11.74 15.11
CA THR A 155 10.16 12.38 16.37
C THR A 155 10.88 13.70 16.72
N ARG A 156 11.81 14.17 15.87
CA ARG A 156 12.77 15.24 16.21
C ARG A 156 13.08 16.16 15.03
N ASN A 157 13.28 15.59 13.84
CA ASN A 157 13.50 16.40 12.65
C ASN A 157 12.20 17.06 12.20
N VAL A 158 12.29 18.35 11.91
CA VAL A 158 11.16 19.19 11.52
C VAL A 158 11.45 19.90 10.21
N ASN A 159 10.38 20.18 9.46
CA ASN A 159 10.44 21.01 8.28
C ASN A 159 10.35 22.51 8.62
N ARG A 160 10.32 23.35 7.58
CA ARG A 160 10.28 24.81 7.67
C ARG A 160 9.11 25.38 8.49
N THR A 161 8.04 24.62 8.71
CA THR A 161 6.89 25.03 9.53
C THR A 161 6.91 24.45 10.94
N GLY A 162 7.98 23.75 11.32
CA GLY A 162 8.12 23.10 12.62
C GLY A 162 7.37 21.77 12.75
N GLN A 163 6.77 21.27 11.66
CA GLN A 163 6.10 19.96 11.65
C GLN A 163 7.10 18.84 11.40
N LEU A 164 6.87 17.67 12.01
CA LEU A 164 7.76 16.51 11.91
C LEU A 164 7.84 15.98 10.47
N THR A 165 9.05 15.60 10.04
CA THR A 165 9.27 14.99 8.72
C THR A 165 8.68 13.58 8.69
N GLY A 166 8.04 13.20 7.57
CA GLY A 166 7.32 11.92 7.49
C GLY A 166 7.18 11.37 6.07
N TYR A 167 6.85 10.08 5.99
CA TYR A 167 6.35 9.42 4.79
C TYR A 167 4.98 8.81 5.07
N LYS A 168 4.02 9.11 4.19
CA LYS A 168 2.64 8.68 4.25
C LYS A 168 2.43 7.45 3.37
N LEU A 169 1.97 6.36 3.97
CA LEU A 169 1.38 5.21 3.28
C LEU A 169 -0.05 5.53 2.87
N VAL A 170 -0.27 5.65 1.56
CA VAL A 170 -1.59 5.81 0.94
C VAL A 170 -2.07 4.45 0.44
N PRO A 171 -3.14 3.90 1.03
CA PRO A 171 -3.77 2.69 0.53
C PRO A 171 -4.27 2.84 -0.91
N GLY A 172 -4.06 1.82 -1.74
CA GLY A 172 -4.81 1.67 -2.99
C GLY A 172 -6.14 0.94 -2.78
N SER A 173 -6.73 0.44 -3.87
CA SER A 173 -7.87 -0.47 -3.81
C SER A 173 -7.48 -1.73 -3.03
N ASN A 174 -8.38 -2.21 -2.17
CA ASN A 174 -8.07 -3.27 -1.23
C ASN A 174 -9.33 -4.05 -0.81
N CYS A 175 -9.14 -5.28 -0.34
CA CYS A 175 -10.16 -6.09 0.30
C CYS A 175 -9.57 -6.87 1.47
N LEU A 176 -10.44 -7.33 2.38
CA LEU A 176 -10.10 -8.32 3.40
C LEU A 176 -10.56 -9.71 2.95
N PRO A 177 -10.03 -10.80 3.54
CA PRO A 177 -10.44 -12.16 3.20
C PRO A 177 -11.94 -12.38 3.41
N LEU A 178 -12.63 -12.78 2.34
CA LEU A 178 -14.03 -13.16 2.36
C LEU A 178 -14.15 -14.63 2.75
N ALA A 179 -14.08 -14.90 4.05
CA ALA A 179 -14.13 -16.25 4.59
C ALA A 179 -14.76 -16.30 5.98
N GLY A 180 -15.30 -17.46 6.35
CA GLY A 180 -15.74 -17.72 7.72
C GLY A 180 -14.56 -17.69 8.70
N SER A 181 -14.83 -17.36 9.96
CA SER A 181 -13.80 -17.24 11.03
C SER A 181 -12.96 -18.52 11.20
N GLU A 182 -13.56 -19.68 10.95
CA GLU A 182 -12.92 -21.00 11.07
C GLU A 182 -12.28 -21.51 9.78
N ALA A 183 -12.18 -20.67 8.75
CA ALA A 183 -11.60 -21.07 7.48
C ALA A 183 -10.16 -21.56 7.67
N LYS A 184 -9.88 -22.77 7.16
CA LYS A 184 -8.59 -23.44 7.39
C LYS A 184 -7.39 -22.63 6.89
N PHE A 185 -7.54 -21.86 5.82
CA PHE A 185 -6.44 -21.04 5.31
C PHE A 185 -6.08 -19.88 6.26
N LEU A 186 -7.07 -19.30 6.96
CA LEU A 186 -6.83 -18.24 7.96
C LEU A 186 -6.04 -18.72 9.18
N ARG A 187 -5.97 -20.04 9.43
CA ARG A 187 -5.10 -20.60 10.46
C ARG A 187 -3.60 -20.41 10.14
N ARG A 188 -3.26 -20.41 8.84
CA ARG A 188 -1.88 -20.23 8.34
C ARG A 188 -1.62 -18.82 7.83
N ALA A 189 -2.67 -18.10 7.45
CA ALA A 189 -2.61 -16.76 6.89
C ALA A 189 -3.34 -15.74 7.78
N ALA A 190 -3.14 -15.82 9.09
CA ALA A 190 -3.81 -14.94 10.04
C ALA A 190 -3.46 -13.45 9.85
N PHE A 191 -2.30 -13.16 9.24
CA PHE A 191 -1.90 -11.82 8.84
C PHE A 191 -2.85 -11.18 7.81
N LEU A 192 -3.67 -11.97 7.09
CA LEU A 192 -4.67 -11.42 6.16
C LEU A 192 -5.84 -10.72 6.86
N LYS A 193 -5.98 -10.87 8.19
CA LYS A 193 -7.11 -10.30 8.94
C LYS A 193 -7.11 -8.77 9.01
N HIS A 194 -5.97 -8.13 8.75
CA HIS A 194 -5.84 -6.68 8.76
C HIS A 194 -5.02 -6.18 7.58
N ASN A 195 -5.30 -4.95 7.13
CA ASN A 195 -4.57 -4.33 6.02
C ASN A 195 -3.21 -3.79 6.42
N LEU A 196 -3.04 -3.35 7.66
CA LEU A 196 -1.77 -2.88 8.19
C LEU A 196 -1.48 -3.58 9.51
N TRP A 197 -0.24 -4.04 9.63
CA TRP A 197 0.37 -4.41 10.89
C TRP A 197 1.65 -3.60 11.04
N VAL A 198 1.97 -3.23 12.27
CA VAL A 198 3.23 -2.57 12.59
C VAL A 198 3.92 -3.34 13.69
N THR A 199 5.18 -3.69 13.47
CA THR A 199 6.01 -4.34 14.49
C THR A 199 7.26 -3.52 14.77
N SER A 200 7.81 -3.67 15.96
CA SER A 200 9.19 -3.29 16.21
C SER A 200 10.10 -4.22 15.40
N TYR A 201 11.20 -3.71 14.86
CA TYR A 201 12.11 -4.51 14.07
C TYR A 201 12.69 -5.66 14.91
N ALA A 202 12.64 -6.87 14.35
CA ALA A 202 13.46 -7.99 14.77
C ALA A 202 14.05 -8.70 13.55
N ARG A 203 15.30 -9.14 13.68
CA ARG A 203 16.08 -9.70 12.58
C ARG A 203 15.45 -10.96 11.98
N ASP A 204 14.86 -11.80 12.81
CA ASP A 204 14.34 -13.11 12.41
C ASP A 204 12.84 -13.04 12.02
N GLU A 205 12.23 -11.85 12.07
CA GLU A 205 10.84 -11.61 11.68
C GLU A 205 10.75 -11.21 10.20
N MET A 206 10.81 -12.21 9.33
CA MET A 206 10.87 -12.02 7.86
C MET A 206 9.59 -12.44 7.13
N TYR A 207 8.95 -13.54 7.55
CA TYR A 207 7.82 -14.15 6.84
C TYR A 207 6.51 -14.05 7.62
N PRO A 208 5.50 -13.30 7.15
CA PRO A 208 4.31 -13.00 7.94
C PRO A 208 3.43 -14.23 8.23
N GLY A 209 3.55 -15.30 7.43
CA GLY A 209 2.89 -16.60 7.66
C GLY A 209 3.77 -17.65 8.35
N GLY A 210 4.94 -17.27 8.86
CA GLY A 210 5.95 -18.20 9.38
C GLY A 210 6.92 -18.69 8.30
N GLU A 211 8.03 -19.30 8.74
CA GLU A 211 9.15 -19.71 7.90
C GLU A 211 8.81 -20.88 6.96
N PHE A 212 7.95 -21.79 7.42
CA PHE A 212 7.58 -23.01 6.68
C PHE A 212 6.08 -23.00 6.39
N PRO A 213 5.59 -22.34 5.32
CA PRO A 213 4.15 -22.22 5.07
C PRO A 213 3.50 -23.48 4.48
N ASN A 214 4.28 -24.32 3.78
CA ASN A 214 3.75 -25.48 3.06
C ASN A 214 3.23 -26.56 4.03
N GLN A 215 1.93 -26.88 3.92
CA GLN A 215 1.23 -27.90 4.73
C GLN A 215 1.42 -27.78 6.26
N ASN A 216 1.82 -26.61 6.76
CA ASN A 216 2.18 -26.45 8.16
C ASN A 216 0.96 -26.66 9.07
N PRO A 217 0.99 -27.66 9.98
CA PRO A 217 -0.09 -27.88 10.92
C PRO A 217 0.00 -26.97 12.15
N ARG A 218 1.13 -26.28 12.35
CA ARG A 218 1.36 -25.40 13.49
C ARG A 218 0.44 -24.18 13.40
N ILE A 219 -0.01 -23.74 14.57
CA ILE A 219 -0.80 -22.53 14.76
C ILE A 219 0.08 -21.56 15.54
N GLY A 220 -0.09 -20.27 15.31
CA GLY A 220 0.62 -19.26 16.09
C GLY A 220 2.05 -19.05 15.64
N GLU A 221 2.29 -19.03 14.33
CA GLU A 221 3.55 -18.57 13.75
C GLU A 221 3.34 -17.28 12.93
N GLY A 222 4.42 -16.52 12.74
CA GLY A 222 4.41 -15.31 11.94
C GLY A 222 3.80 -14.09 12.63
N LEU A 223 3.31 -13.16 11.82
CA LEU A 223 2.96 -11.80 12.21
C LEU A 223 1.88 -11.73 13.30
N ALA A 224 0.86 -12.58 13.21
CA ALA A 224 -0.22 -12.63 14.18
C ALA A 224 0.26 -13.04 15.60
N THR A 225 1.40 -13.72 15.69
CA THR A 225 2.05 -14.08 16.96
C THR A 225 3.04 -13.03 17.40
N TRP A 226 3.83 -12.46 16.48
CA TRP A 226 4.83 -11.45 16.82
C TRP A 226 4.22 -10.24 17.52
N VAL A 227 3.07 -9.75 17.03
CA VAL A 227 2.36 -8.62 17.64
C VAL A 227 1.85 -8.89 19.06
N GLN A 228 1.75 -10.14 19.49
CA GLN A 228 1.36 -10.48 20.86
C GLN A 228 2.46 -10.13 21.89
N GLN A 229 3.68 -9.86 21.44
CA GLN A 229 4.74 -9.31 22.30
C GLN A 229 4.42 -7.87 22.72
N ASP A 230 3.50 -7.19 22.02
CA ASP A 230 3.04 -5.82 22.28
C ASP A 230 4.18 -4.82 22.52
N ARG A 231 5.24 -4.92 21.71
CA ARG A 231 6.42 -4.06 21.84
C ARG A 231 6.03 -2.60 21.59
N SER A 232 6.80 -1.68 22.19
CA SER A 232 6.63 -0.25 21.95
C SER A 232 6.94 0.10 20.50
N LEU A 233 6.13 0.98 19.93
CA LEU A 233 6.30 1.58 18.60
C LEU A 233 6.61 3.08 18.66
N GLU A 234 6.80 3.63 19.87
CA GLU A 234 7.23 5.01 20.09
C GLU A 234 8.77 5.07 20.09
N GLU A 235 9.35 5.91 19.23
CA GLU A 235 10.81 6.00 19.04
C GLU A 235 11.45 4.60 18.87
N ALA A 236 10.99 3.88 17.85
CA ALA A 236 11.44 2.53 17.53
C ALA A 236 11.94 2.40 16.07
N ASP A 237 12.69 1.33 15.82
CA ASP A 237 12.86 0.78 14.47
C ASP A 237 11.57 0.08 14.07
N ILE A 238 10.96 0.52 12.97
CA ILE A 238 9.57 0.17 12.65
C ILE A 238 9.52 -0.62 11.35
N VAL A 239 8.80 -1.74 11.37
CA VAL A 239 8.45 -2.50 10.18
C VAL A 239 6.95 -2.38 9.94
N LEU A 240 6.59 -1.86 8.77
CA LEU A 240 5.21 -1.93 8.27
C LEU A 240 5.01 -3.22 7.47
N TRP A 241 3.91 -3.90 7.73
CA TRP A 241 3.43 -5.04 6.96
C TRP A 241 2.10 -4.64 6.34
N TYR A 242 2.14 -4.21 5.08
CA TYR A 242 0.94 -3.76 4.38
C TYR A 242 0.37 -4.92 3.55
N VAL A 243 -0.82 -5.36 3.92
CA VAL A 243 -1.59 -6.41 3.24
C VAL A 243 -2.61 -5.76 2.32
N PHE A 244 -2.51 -6.10 1.05
CA PHE A 244 -3.44 -5.63 0.03
C PHE A 244 -3.85 -6.74 -0.90
N GLY A 245 -5.10 -6.69 -1.37
CA GLY A 245 -5.64 -7.73 -2.21
C GLY A 245 -6.80 -7.29 -3.08
N VAL A 246 -7.09 -8.13 -4.06
CA VAL A 246 -8.20 -7.97 -5.01
C VAL A 246 -9.11 -9.17 -4.92
N THR A 247 -10.42 -8.92 -5.00
CA THR A 247 -11.42 -9.98 -5.17
C THR A 247 -11.75 -10.09 -6.64
N HIS A 248 -11.41 -11.23 -7.23
CA HIS A 248 -11.60 -11.47 -8.65
C HIS A 248 -12.84 -12.33 -8.87
N ILE A 249 -13.84 -11.74 -9.52
CA ILE A 249 -15.00 -12.43 -10.08
C ILE A 249 -14.72 -12.55 -11.59
N PRO A 250 -14.29 -13.71 -12.10
CA PRO A 250 -13.87 -13.85 -13.48
C PRO A 250 -14.97 -13.48 -14.48
N ARG A 251 -14.59 -12.84 -15.58
CA ARG A 251 -15.46 -12.44 -16.69
C ARG A 251 -15.08 -13.19 -17.97
N LEU A 252 -15.95 -13.13 -18.97
CA LEU A 252 -15.72 -13.79 -20.25
C LEU A 252 -14.47 -13.24 -20.96
N GLU A 253 -14.23 -11.94 -20.83
CA GLU A 253 -13.09 -11.23 -21.40
C GLU A 253 -11.75 -11.65 -20.79
N ASP A 254 -11.78 -12.30 -19.63
CA ASP A 254 -10.57 -12.78 -18.95
C ASP A 254 -10.06 -14.12 -19.52
N TRP A 255 -10.73 -14.66 -20.56
CA TRP A 255 -10.37 -15.90 -21.25
C TRP A 255 -10.20 -15.69 -22.77
N PRO A 256 -9.19 -16.31 -23.41
CA PRO A 256 -8.23 -17.29 -22.85
C PRO A 256 -7.05 -16.69 -22.09
N VAL A 257 -6.85 -15.38 -22.19
CA VAL A 257 -5.77 -14.67 -21.48
C VAL A 257 -6.37 -13.42 -20.85
N MET A 258 -6.18 -13.30 -19.54
CA MET A 258 -6.71 -12.22 -18.73
C MET A 258 -6.00 -10.89 -19.04
N PRO A 259 -6.73 -9.81 -19.40
CA PRO A 259 -6.17 -8.46 -19.44
C PRO A 259 -5.55 -8.08 -18.10
N VAL A 260 -4.62 -7.13 -18.10
CA VAL A 260 -3.90 -6.77 -16.88
C VAL A 260 -4.82 -6.07 -15.88
N GLU A 261 -4.96 -6.65 -14.68
CA GLU A 261 -5.56 -6.01 -13.50
C GLU A 261 -4.46 -5.38 -12.65
N HIS A 262 -4.67 -4.16 -12.17
CA HIS A 262 -3.68 -3.37 -11.45
C HIS A 262 -4.07 -3.18 -9.98
N ILE A 263 -3.16 -3.50 -9.05
CA ILE A 263 -3.33 -3.21 -7.62
C ILE A 263 -2.02 -2.67 -7.03
N GLY A 264 -2.08 -1.84 -6.01
CA GLY A 264 -0.86 -1.26 -5.43
C GLY A 264 -1.10 -0.30 -4.28
N PHE A 265 -0.05 0.41 -3.91
CA PHE A 265 -0.07 1.47 -2.91
C PHE A 265 1.04 2.49 -3.18
N THR A 266 1.01 3.61 -2.44
CA THR A 266 2.03 4.66 -2.59
C THR A 266 2.55 5.10 -1.23
N LEU A 267 3.86 5.25 -1.11
CA LEU A 267 4.51 6.01 -0.06
C LEU A 267 4.80 7.42 -0.58
N MET A 268 4.31 8.44 0.10
CA MET A 268 4.45 9.84 -0.30
C MET A 268 5.18 10.64 0.77
N PRO A 269 6.12 11.54 0.41
CA PRO A 269 6.69 12.47 1.38
C PRO A 269 5.59 13.30 2.04
N HIS A 270 5.62 13.41 3.37
CA HIS A 270 4.66 14.18 4.15
C HIS A 270 5.41 15.15 5.06
N GLY A 271 5.54 16.41 4.60
CA GLY A 271 6.36 17.39 5.29
C GLY A 271 7.84 17.01 5.37
N PHE A 272 8.32 16.09 4.53
CA PHE A 272 9.72 15.66 4.49
C PHE A 272 10.61 16.72 3.81
N PHE A 273 10.13 17.31 2.72
CA PHE A 273 10.82 18.37 1.99
C PHE A 273 10.25 19.74 2.35
N ASN A 274 11.07 20.80 2.28
CA ASN A 274 10.66 22.17 2.58
C ASN A 274 9.91 22.87 1.44
N CYS A 275 9.97 22.32 0.23
CA CYS A 275 9.27 22.78 -0.96
C CYS A 275 9.07 21.59 -1.92
N SER A 276 8.41 21.85 -3.05
CA SER A 276 8.32 20.87 -4.13
C SER A 276 9.73 20.47 -4.58
N THR A 277 10.01 19.17 -4.62
CA THR A 277 11.28 18.62 -5.15
C THR A 277 11.42 18.77 -6.65
N ALA A 278 10.36 19.19 -7.36
CA ALA A 278 10.39 19.42 -8.80
C ALA A 278 10.70 20.89 -9.15
N VAL A 279 10.97 21.77 -8.18
CA VAL A 279 11.10 23.22 -8.43
C VAL A 279 12.32 23.57 -9.30
N ASP A 280 13.35 22.74 -9.27
CA ASP A 280 14.59 22.87 -10.04
C ASP A 280 14.58 22.03 -11.33
N VAL A 281 13.48 21.33 -11.63
CA VAL A 281 13.30 20.61 -12.90
C VAL A 281 13.01 21.62 -14.00
N PRO A 282 13.85 21.73 -15.04
CA PRO A 282 13.62 22.68 -16.12
C PRO A 282 12.35 22.32 -16.91
N PRO A 283 11.59 23.32 -17.40
CA PRO A 283 10.46 23.06 -18.28
C PRO A 283 10.93 22.43 -19.59
N ASN A 284 10.07 21.63 -20.22
CA ASN A 284 10.36 21.06 -21.53
C ASN A 284 10.49 22.19 -22.58
N THR A 285 11.46 22.07 -23.48
CA THR A 285 11.77 23.07 -24.51
C THR A 285 10.57 23.45 -25.38
N CYS A 286 9.64 22.53 -25.66
CA CYS A 286 8.43 22.82 -26.43
C CYS A 286 7.43 23.78 -25.73
N GLU A 287 7.52 23.97 -24.41
CA GLU A 287 6.66 24.95 -23.70
C GLU A 287 7.28 26.37 -23.70
N MET A 288 8.57 26.49 -23.97
CA MET A 288 9.25 27.78 -24.07
C MET A 288 8.89 28.51 -25.36
N ASP A 289 8.74 27.79 -26.47
CA ASP A 289 8.41 28.35 -27.79
C ASP A 289 6.99 28.97 -27.86
N LEU A 290 6.07 28.51 -27.00
CA LEU A 290 4.72 29.11 -26.89
C LEU A 290 4.74 30.40 -26.07
N LYS A 291 5.58 30.49 -25.03
CA LYS A 291 5.71 31.70 -24.21
C LYS A 291 6.52 32.80 -24.90
N GLU A 292 7.55 32.46 -25.67
CA GLU A 292 8.30 33.48 -26.44
C GLU A 292 7.44 34.14 -27.53
N ASN A 293 6.53 33.39 -28.15
CA ASN A 293 5.60 33.96 -29.14
C ASN A 293 4.48 34.82 -28.51
N GLU A 294 4.10 34.61 -27.26
CA GLU A 294 3.11 35.44 -26.56
C GLU A 294 3.73 36.63 -25.80
N MET A 295 5.00 36.57 -25.42
CA MET A 295 5.67 37.61 -24.62
C MET A 295 6.30 38.74 -25.44
N ALA A 296 6.21 38.71 -26.77
CA ALA A 296 6.63 39.80 -27.65
C ALA A 296 5.70 41.04 -27.62
N ALA A 297 5.04 41.34 -26.49
CA ALA A 297 4.33 42.60 -26.26
C ALA A 297 4.02 42.87 -24.78
N LYS A 298 5.00 43.34 -23.99
CA LYS A 298 4.85 44.42 -22.99
C LYS A 298 6.14 44.64 -22.18
N PRO A 299 6.62 45.89 -22.03
CA PRO A 299 7.74 46.19 -21.14
C PRO A 299 7.21 46.47 -19.72
N ILE A 300 7.68 45.72 -18.71
CA ILE A 300 7.51 46.10 -17.30
C ILE A 300 8.86 45.92 -16.56
N GLN A 301 9.17 46.95 -15.77
CA GLN A 301 10.45 47.27 -15.13
C GLN A 301 10.94 46.27 -14.08
N ASN A 302 12.27 46.25 -13.96
CA ASN A 302 13.10 45.58 -12.96
C ASN A 302 12.69 45.82 -11.50
N GLY A 303 12.89 44.79 -10.67
CA GLY A 303 13.42 44.97 -9.32
C GLY A 303 12.86 44.00 -8.29
N LEU A 304 13.57 42.90 -8.02
CA LEU A 304 14.02 42.54 -6.66
C LEU A 304 14.96 41.32 -6.73
N ILE A 305 16.19 41.53 -6.26
CA ILE A 305 17.23 40.50 -6.11
C ILE A 305 16.91 39.68 -4.85
N ALA A 306 16.72 38.36 -4.99
CA ALA A 306 16.78 37.43 -3.87
C ALA A 306 18.22 36.93 -3.71
N LYS A 307 18.80 37.11 -2.52
CA LYS A 307 20.05 36.46 -2.11
C LYS A 307 19.71 35.16 -1.35
N LEU A 308 20.57 34.17 -1.61
CA LEU A 308 20.68 32.80 -1.12
C LEU A 308 20.31 32.58 0.35
#